data_AF-A0A953GL05-F1
#
_entry.id   AF-A0A953GL05-F1
#
_cell.length_a   1.000
_cell.length_b   1.000
_cell.length_c   1.000
_cell.angle_alpha   90.00
_cell.angle_beta   90.00
_cell.angle_gamma   90.00
#
_symmetry.space_group_name_H-M   'P 1'
#
loop_
_entity.id
_entity.type
_entity.pdbx_description
1 polymer ?
#
loop_
_entity_poly.entity_id
_entity_poly.type
_entity_poly.pdbx_seq_one_letter_code
_entity_poly.pdbx_strand_id
1 'polypeptide(L)'
;MAGTKERAWLDVAPRAGGGLWRLPLLRVSGAAPGPRLAVLGAVHGDEYDGPEVIHHVFEQVDAGALRGELLMVPVCNVAAYEAAQRLNPIDGANLARVFPGRPNGTLTERFAHAITEHVIRGSAALIDLHSAGLAYNLPTLGGYTHSDSALHRANRALAEAFDAPILWAHPAPIPPGRSLSAADALGVPSMYTEAAGGGRVSAETLARFTQGVFNVLRHLGMLAGAPQRAGQPLRLIGDGNLDRVIDAPCAGHFRAEVRLLDHVRAGQRLGAIYDLTGALLTPVHADAPGVVILLRAMHRVHAGDGLVHLTQVQAQGEANTP
;
A
#
# COMPACT_ATOMS: atom_id res chain seq x y z
N MET A 1 -33.45 3.69 3.11
CA MET A 1 -33.41 2.55 4.06
C MET A 1 -32.52 2.97 5.23
N ALA A 2 -32.61 2.35 6.40
CA ALA A 2 -31.60 2.60 7.44
C ALA A 2 -30.25 2.04 6.96
N GLY A 3 -29.16 2.80 7.16
CA GLY A 3 -27.82 2.30 6.87
C GLY A 3 -27.45 1.14 7.80
N THR A 4 -26.61 0.22 7.33
CA THR A 4 -26.21 -0.98 8.10
C THR A 4 -24.70 -1.19 8.09
N LYS A 5 -24.22 -1.86 9.14
CA LYS A 5 -22.83 -2.31 9.28
C LYS A 5 -22.82 -3.81 9.52
N GLU A 6 -22.05 -4.55 8.75
CA GLU A 6 -21.97 -6.00 8.79
C GLU A 6 -20.51 -6.45 8.89
N ARG A 7 -20.28 -7.46 9.74
CA ARG A 7 -19.02 -8.23 9.80
C ARG A 7 -19.31 -9.60 9.21
N ALA A 8 -18.62 -9.93 8.12
CA ALA A 8 -18.84 -11.15 7.36
C ALA A 8 -17.52 -11.85 7.03
N TRP A 9 -17.65 -13.06 6.49
CA TRP A 9 -16.53 -13.87 6.00
C TRP A 9 -16.86 -14.37 4.61
N LEU A 10 -15.88 -14.35 3.71
CA LEU A 10 -15.97 -14.98 2.40
C LEU A 10 -15.11 -16.24 2.38
N ASP A 11 -15.71 -17.37 2.04
CA ASP A 11 -15.00 -18.64 1.90
C ASP A 11 -14.12 -18.64 0.65
N VAL A 12 -12.85 -19.07 0.80
CA VAL A 12 -11.84 -19.01 -0.29
C VAL A 12 -11.30 -20.40 -0.65
N ALA A 13 -10.90 -21.20 0.34
CA ALA A 13 -10.28 -22.51 0.08
C ALA A 13 -10.43 -23.46 1.29
N PRO A 14 -10.44 -24.79 1.09
CA PRO A 14 -10.43 -25.74 2.21
C PRO A 14 -9.10 -25.73 2.98
N ARG A 15 -9.16 -26.02 4.29
CA ARG A 15 -7.97 -26.25 5.13
C ARG A 15 -7.71 -27.75 5.33
N ALA A 16 -6.45 -28.11 5.58
CA ALA A 16 -6.05 -29.51 5.80
C ALA A 16 -6.72 -30.16 7.02
N GLY A 17 -6.95 -29.41 8.10
CA GLY A 17 -7.62 -29.90 9.31
C GLY A 17 -9.15 -29.88 9.26
N GLY A 18 -9.75 -29.65 8.08
CA GLY A 18 -11.17 -29.33 7.95
C GLY A 18 -11.46 -27.84 8.13
N GLY A 19 -12.63 -27.39 7.64
CA GLY A 19 -12.99 -25.98 7.59
C GLY A 19 -12.42 -25.23 6.38
N LEU A 20 -12.53 -23.89 6.40
CA LEU A 20 -12.24 -23.01 5.26
C LEU A 20 -11.26 -21.90 5.65
N TRP A 21 -10.30 -21.63 4.77
CA TRP A 21 -9.63 -20.34 4.65
C TRP A 21 -10.67 -19.31 4.20
N ARG A 22 -10.76 -18.22 4.95
CA ARG A 22 -11.78 -17.21 4.78
C ARG A 22 -11.17 -15.82 4.76
N LEU A 23 -11.76 -14.93 3.96
CA LEU A 23 -11.42 -13.53 3.89
C LEU A 23 -12.36 -12.73 4.82
N PRO A 24 -11.85 -11.96 5.80
CA PRO A 24 -12.69 -11.11 6.64
C PRO A 24 -13.22 -9.93 5.83
N LEU A 25 -14.52 -9.65 5.94
CA LEU A 25 -15.18 -8.56 5.25
C LEU A 25 -15.91 -7.66 6.25
N LEU A 26 -15.70 -6.36 6.09
CA LEU A 26 -16.48 -5.33 6.77
C LEU A 26 -17.26 -4.55 5.72
N ARG A 27 -18.59 -4.61 5.80
CA ARG A 27 -19.48 -3.94 4.85
C ARG A 27 -20.25 -2.84 5.58
N VAL A 28 -20.27 -1.65 4.99
CA VAL A 28 -21.16 -0.56 5.39
C VAL A 28 -22.04 -0.20 4.21
N SER A 29 -23.34 -0.49 4.33
CA SER A 29 -24.33 -0.14 3.32
C SER A 29 -25.03 1.15 3.75
N GLY A 30 -24.93 2.17 2.88
CA GLY A 30 -25.48 3.49 3.14
C GLY A 30 -27.00 3.55 3.08
N ALA A 31 -27.58 4.60 3.66
CA ALA A 31 -29.03 4.82 3.67
C ALA A 31 -29.62 5.17 2.29
N ALA A 32 -28.77 5.63 1.36
CA ALA A 32 -29.12 6.05 0.01
C ALA A 32 -28.21 5.42 -1.06
N PRO A 33 -28.67 5.30 -2.32
CA PRO A 33 -27.84 4.81 -3.43
C PRO A 33 -26.59 5.69 -3.66
N GLY A 34 -25.52 5.06 -4.15
CA GLY A 34 -24.24 5.70 -4.42
C GLY A 34 -23.18 4.70 -4.87
N PRO A 35 -21.94 5.13 -5.08
CA PRO A 35 -20.86 4.26 -5.54
C PRO A 35 -20.38 3.29 -4.45
N ARG A 36 -19.58 2.30 -4.85
CA ARG A 36 -18.85 1.43 -3.91
C ARG A 36 -17.38 1.88 -3.80
N LEU A 37 -16.86 2.00 -2.58
CA LEU A 37 -15.43 2.13 -2.31
C LEU A 37 -14.89 0.80 -1.76
N ALA A 38 -13.82 0.29 -2.36
CA ALA A 38 -13.06 -0.84 -1.84
C ALA A 38 -11.83 -0.37 -1.06
N VAL A 39 -11.60 -0.92 0.13
CA VAL A 39 -10.40 -0.66 0.94
C VAL A 39 -9.77 -1.99 1.37
N LEU A 40 -8.48 -2.16 1.07
CA LEU A 40 -7.72 -3.36 1.41
C LEU A 40 -6.68 -3.04 2.49
N GLY A 41 -6.46 -3.98 3.39
CA GLY A 41 -5.38 -3.96 4.38
C GLY A 41 -4.68 -5.31 4.45
N ALA A 42 -3.45 -5.30 4.95
CA ALA A 42 -2.59 -6.47 5.12
C ALA A 42 -2.60 -7.41 3.88
N VAL A 43 -2.35 -6.83 2.70
CA VAL A 43 -1.96 -7.59 1.51
C VAL A 43 -0.64 -8.32 1.79
N HIS A 44 0.26 -7.67 2.53
CA HIS A 44 1.34 -8.35 3.25
C HIS A 44 0.95 -8.49 4.73
N GLY A 45 1.27 -9.64 5.33
CA GLY A 45 0.82 -9.96 6.68
C GLY A 45 1.54 -9.20 7.80
N ASP A 46 2.68 -8.59 7.50
CA ASP A 46 3.51 -7.87 8.47
C ASP A 46 3.27 -6.35 8.46
N GLU A 47 2.17 -5.91 7.86
CA GLU A 47 1.77 -4.51 7.68
C GLU A 47 0.45 -4.22 8.43
N TYR A 48 0.54 -3.51 9.55
CA TYR A 48 -0.56 -3.41 10.54
C TYR A 48 -1.38 -2.12 10.44
N ASP A 49 -0.88 -1.06 9.80
CA ASP A 49 -1.59 0.21 9.68
C ASP A 49 -2.92 0.06 8.93
N GLY A 50 -2.93 -0.72 7.84
CA GLY A 50 -4.14 -0.98 7.03
C GLY A 50 -5.29 -1.60 7.83
N PRO A 51 -5.09 -2.76 8.49
CA PRO A 51 -6.08 -3.35 9.38
C PRO A 51 -6.64 -2.36 10.42
N GLU A 52 -5.76 -1.63 11.13
CA GLU A 52 -6.17 -0.70 12.18
C GLU A 52 -6.96 0.49 11.64
N VAL A 53 -6.54 1.07 10.51
CA VAL A 53 -7.28 2.14 9.82
C VAL A 53 -8.66 1.65 9.40
N ILE A 54 -8.76 0.45 8.83
CA ILE A 54 -10.04 -0.14 8.41
C ILE A 54 -10.99 -0.30 9.61
N HIS A 55 -10.49 -0.77 10.76
CA HIS A 55 -11.31 -0.87 11.97
C HIS A 55 -11.79 0.50 12.46
N HIS A 56 -10.91 1.50 12.51
CA HIS A 56 -11.27 2.85 12.93
C HIS A 56 -12.30 3.49 12.00
N VAL A 57 -12.12 3.36 10.68
CA VAL A 57 -13.10 3.84 9.69
C VAL A 57 -14.43 3.13 9.87
N PHE A 58 -14.43 1.80 10.02
CA PHE A 58 -15.64 1.01 10.20
C PHE A 58 -16.43 1.42 11.45
N GLU A 59 -15.74 1.74 12.54
CA GLU A 59 -16.38 2.21 13.77
C GLU A 59 -16.95 3.63 13.61
N GLN A 60 -16.18 4.55 13.02
CA GLN A 60 -16.51 5.97 12.96
C GLN A 60 -17.51 6.33 11.85
N VAL A 61 -17.56 5.59 10.75
CA VAL A 61 -18.43 5.94 9.61
C VAL A 61 -19.90 5.83 10.03
N ASP A 62 -20.69 6.88 9.82
CA ASP A 62 -22.14 6.81 10.01
C ASP A 62 -22.80 6.21 8.77
N ALA A 63 -23.33 5.00 8.90
CA ALA A 63 -24.03 4.31 7.81
C ALA A 63 -25.30 5.07 7.38
N GLY A 64 -25.93 5.83 8.29
CA GLY A 64 -27.09 6.67 7.99
C GLY A 64 -26.76 7.85 7.08
N ALA A 65 -25.53 8.37 7.16
CA ALA A 65 -25.03 9.46 6.33
C ALA A 65 -24.39 8.99 5.01
N LEU A 66 -24.01 7.72 4.92
CA LEU A 66 -23.33 7.14 3.76
C LEU A 66 -24.30 6.97 2.57
N ARG A 67 -23.79 7.28 1.37
CA ARG A 67 -24.42 6.98 0.08
C ARG A 67 -23.62 5.90 -0.65
N GLY A 68 -24.26 4.80 -1.03
CA GLY A 68 -23.59 3.66 -1.65
C GLY A 68 -23.05 2.67 -0.64
N GLU A 69 -21.84 2.14 -0.89
CA GLU A 69 -21.28 1.06 -0.08
C GLU A 69 -19.79 1.23 0.18
N LEU A 70 -19.36 1.02 1.42
CA LEU A 70 -17.96 0.85 1.78
C LEU A 70 -17.70 -0.62 2.06
N LEU A 71 -16.84 -1.25 1.26
CA LEU A 71 -16.47 -2.66 1.37
C LEU A 71 -14.99 -2.75 1.71
N MET A 72 -14.67 -3.29 2.88
CA MET A 72 -13.32 -3.30 3.41
C MET A 72 -12.86 -4.71 3.77
N VAL A 73 -11.59 -4.98 3.48
CA VAL A 73 -10.92 -6.23 3.80
C VAL A 73 -9.76 -5.89 4.74
N PRO A 74 -9.92 -6.01 6.07
CA PRO A 74 -8.85 -5.64 7.00
C PRO A 74 -7.61 -6.50 6.81
N VAL A 75 -7.77 -7.79 6.47
CA VAL A 75 -6.67 -8.73 6.27
C VAL A 75 -6.85 -9.53 4.99
N CYS A 76 -6.13 -9.13 3.95
CA CYS A 76 -6.13 -9.79 2.64
C CYS A 76 -5.36 -11.12 2.65
N ASN A 77 -4.21 -11.19 3.33
CA ASN A 77 -3.36 -12.38 3.38
C ASN A 77 -3.36 -12.99 4.79
N VAL A 78 -4.43 -13.70 5.14
CA VAL A 78 -4.70 -14.16 6.51
C VAL A 78 -3.58 -15.05 7.07
N ALA A 79 -3.08 -16.00 6.28
CA ALA A 79 -2.00 -16.89 6.73
C ALA A 79 -0.69 -16.13 6.98
N ALA A 80 -0.37 -15.13 6.14
CA ALA A 80 0.80 -14.31 6.33
C ALA A 80 0.66 -13.40 7.57
N TYR A 81 -0.54 -12.85 7.80
CA TYR A 81 -0.84 -12.02 8.96
C TYR A 81 -0.71 -12.79 10.27
N GLU A 82 -1.30 -13.99 10.36
CA GLU A 82 -1.17 -14.87 11.52
C GLU A 82 0.29 -15.24 11.81
N ALA A 83 1.14 -15.30 10.77
CA ALA A 83 2.55 -15.61 10.89
C ALA A 83 3.45 -14.37 11.09
N ALA A 84 2.89 -13.15 11.07
CA ALA A 84 3.64 -11.89 11.05
C ALA A 84 4.71 -11.85 9.93
N GLN A 85 4.33 -12.32 8.74
CA GLN A 85 5.21 -12.43 7.57
C GLN A 85 4.68 -11.65 6.38
N ARG A 86 5.61 -11.19 5.53
CA ARG A 86 5.28 -10.57 4.24
C ARG A 86 4.69 -11.57 3.24
N LEU A 87 5.32 -12.74 3.15
CA LEU A 87 4.95 -13.81 2.24
C LEU A 87 3.98 -14.78 2.91
N ASN A 88 3.14 -15.43 2.13
CA ASN A 88 2.27 -16.47 2.66
C ASN A 88 3.12 -17.69 3.08
N PRO A 89 3.07 -18.14 4.34
CA PRO A 89 3.91 -19.25 4.83
C PRO A 89 3.53 -20.62 4.23
N ILE A 90 2.35 -20.73 3.60
CA ILE A 90 1.85 -22.00 3.07
C ILE A 90 2.38 -22.30 1.68
N ASP A 91 2.47 -21.28 0.82
CA ASP A 91 2.91 -21.44 -0.57
C ASP A 91 4.10 -20.54 -0.95
N GLY A 92 4.60 -19.72 -0.02
CA GLY A 92 5.72 -18.80 -0.23
C GLY A 92 5.41 -17.61 -1.13
N ALA A 93 4.17 -17.48 -1.61
CA ALA A 93 3.82 -16.46 -2.59
C ALA A 93 3.66 -15.07 -1.94
N ASN A 94 4.04 -14.04 -2.68
CA ASN A 94 3.70 -12.66 -2.36
C ASN A 94 2.33 -12.33 -2.97
N LEU A 95 1.32 -12.02 -2.14
CA LEU A 95 -0.02 -11.66 -2.61
C LEU A 95 0.01 -10.47 -3.58
N ALA A 96 0.86 -9.47 -3.33
CA ALA A 96 1.03 -8.30 -4.19
C ALA A 96 1.79 -8.59 -5.51
N ARG A 97 2.06 -9.85 -5.84
CA ARG A 97 2.68 -10.29 -7.10
C ARG A 97 1.85 -11.33 -7.86
N VAL A 98 0.65 -11.68 -7.37
CA VAL A 98 -0.18 -12.73 -7.98
C VAL A 98 -1.59 -12.27 -8.38
N PHE A 99 -1.94 -11.00 -8.23
CA PHE A 99 -3.19 -10.45 -8.78
C PHE A 99 -3.21 -10.56 -10.33
N PRO A 100 -4.37 -10.81 -10.97
CA PRO A 100 -5.72 -10.92 -10.40
C PRO A 100 -6.04 -12.29 -9.76
N GLY A 101 -5.05 -13.18 -9.65
CA GLY A 101 -5.22 -14.50 -9.06
C GLY A 101 -5.93 -15.50 -9.97
N ARG A 102 -6.10 -16.72 -9.45
CA ARG A 102 -6.77 -17.82 -10.14
C ARG A 102 -7.64 -18.62 -9.16
N PRO A 103 -8.91 -18.95 -9.48
CA PRO A 103 -9.80 -19.68 -8.57
C PRO A 103 -9.30 -21.11 -8.27
N ASN A 104 -8.54 -21.69 -9.20
CA ASN A 104 -7.96 -23.02 -9.08
C ASN A 104 -6.42 -22.98 -8.87
N GLY A 105 -5.87 -21.83 -8.50
CA GLY A 105 -4.43 -21.64 -8.26
C GLY A 105 -3.96 -22.10 -6.87
N THR A 106 -2.78 -21.64 -6.47
CA THR A 106 -2.28 -21.77 -5.08
C THR A 106 -3.20 -21.05 -4.10
N LEU A 107 -2.98 -21.23 -2.79
CA LEU A 107 -3.80 -20.56 -1.78
C LEU A 107 -3.80 -19.04 -1.97
N THR A 108 -2.62 -18.44 -2.13
CA THR A 108 -2.47 -16.99 -2.31
C THR A 108 -3.12 -16.50 -3.61
N GLU A 109 -3.02 -17.26 -4.71
CA GLU A 109 -3.73 -16.94 -5.96
C GLU A 109 -5.25 -16.98 -5.82
N ARG A 110 -5.79 -17.88 -4.99
CA ARG A 110 -7.23 -17.94 -4.71
C ARG A 110 -7.71 -16.75 -3.91
N PHE A 111 -6.93 -16.28 -2.93
CA PHE A 111 -7.21 -15.03 -2.22
C PHE A 111 -7.16 -13.83 -3.16
N ALA A 112 -6.15 -13.71 -4.02
CA ALA A 112 -6.08 -12.66 -5.03
C ALA A 112 -7.30 -12.68 -5.97
N HIS A 113 -7.74 -13.87 -6.38
CA HIS A 113 -8.94 -14.03 -7.20
C HIS A 113 -10.20 -13.58 -6.46
N ALA A 114 -10.40 -14.04 -5.22
CA ALA A 114 -11.56 -13.67 -4.42
C ALA A 114 -11.63 -12.15 -4.19
N ILE A 115 -10.51 -11.51 -3.88
CA ILE A 115 -10.41 -10.06 -3.72
C ILE A 115 -10.74 -9.35 -5.05
N THR A 116 -10.17 -9.80 -6.16
CA THR A 116 -10.41 -9.19 -7.47
C THR A 116 -11.89 -9.25 -7.86
N GLU A 117 -12.51 -10.42 -7.75
CA GLU A 117 -13.87 -10.65 -8.23
C GLU A 117 -14.95 -10.11 -7.28
N HIS A 118 -14.76 -10.24 -5.96
CA HIS A 118 -15.81 -9.91 -4.98
C HIS A 118 -15.63 -8.55 -4.31
N VAL A 119 -14.44 -7.94 -4.42
CA VAL A 119 -14.12 -6.67 -3.73
C VAL A 119 -13.78 -5.56 -4.74
N ILE A 120 -12.83 -5.80 -5.65
CA ILE A 120 -12.35 -4.76 -6.58
C ILE A 120 -13.36 -4.55 -7.71
N ARG A 121 -13.85 -5.62 -8.35
CA ARG A 121 -14.76 -5.53 -9.49
C ARG A 121 -16.04 -4.76 -9.14
N GLY A 122 -16.35 -3.76 -9.96
CA GLY A 122 -17.55 -2.92 -9.81
C GLY A 122 -17.43 -1.82 -8.74
N SER A 123 -16.27 -1.70 -8.08
CA SER A 123 -15.99 -0.56 -7.20
C SER A 123 -15.68 0.69 -8.01
N ALA A 124 -16.10 1.85 -7.52
CA ALA A 124 -15.79 3.15 -8.14
C ALA A 124 -14.34 3.59 -7.87
N ALA A 125 -13.73 3.06 -6.81
CA ALA A 125 -12.32 3.25 -6.52
C ALA A 125 -11.79 2.13 -5.60
N LEU A 126 -10.47 1.98 -5.58
CA LEU A 126 -9.71 1.11 -4.68
C LEU A 126 -8.67 1.92 -3.89
N ILE A 127 -8.62 1.70 -2.58
CA ILE A 127 -7.50 2.09 -1.72
C ILE A 127 -6.84 0.82 -1.18
N ASP A 128 -5.55 0.65 -1.41
CA ASP A 128 -4.76 -0.45 -0.84
C ASP A 128 -3.80 0.07 0.23
N LEU A 129 -4.08 -0.21 1.51
CA LEU A 129 -3.34 0.37 2.63
C LEU A 129 -2.10 -0.49 2.95
N HIS A 130 -0.93 -0.07 2.47
CA HIS A 130 0.36 -0.67 2.79
C HIS A 130 1.15 0.14 3.81
N SER A 131 2.18 -0.51 4.35
CA SER A 131 3.27 0.07 5.15
C SER A 131 4.58 -0.65 4.84
N ALA A 132 5.70 -0.19 5.40
CA ALA A 132 7.02 -0.75 5.07
C ALA A 132 7.31 -2.17 5.63
N GLY A 133 6.34 -2.81 6.29
CA GLY A 133 6.50 -4.13 6.92
C GLY A 133 7.55 -4.14 8.02
N LEU A 134 8.12 -5.31 8.34
CA LEU A 134 9.14 -5.43 9.39
C LEU A 134 10.55 -5.06 8.93
N ALA A 135 10.85 -5.21 7.64
CA ALA A 135 12.21 -5.11 7.11
C ALA A 135 12.64 -3.68 6.78
N TYR A 136 11.69 -2.77 6.54
CA TYR A 136 11.94 -1.46 5.97
C TYR A 136 11.26 -0.33 6.75
N ASN A 137 11.63 0.89 6.39
CA ASN A 137 10.93 2.13 6.71
C ASN A 137 10.69 2.91 5.41
N LEU A 138 9.49 3.47 5.28
CA LEU A 138 9.11 4.46 4.28
C LEU A 138 8.48 5.67 4.99
N PRO A 139 8.50 6.87 4.39
CA PRO A 139 7.71 7.97 4.90
C PRO A 139 6.23 7.74 4.60
N THR A 140 5.35 8.38 5.37
CA THR A 140 3.91 8.37 5.12
C THR A 140 3.62 8.99 3.74
N LEU A 141 3.11 8.19 2.80
CA LEU A 141 2.87 8.64 1.43
C LEU A 141 1.65 7.95 0.80
N GLY A 142 1.15 8.52 -0.30
CA GLY A 142 0.17 7.91 -1.19
C GLY A 142 0.77 7.72 -2.59
N GLY A 143 0.73 6.49 -3.12
CA GLY A 143 1.24 6.17 -4.44
C GLY A 143 0.13 5.89 -5.45
N TYR A 144 0.36 6.26 -6.71
CA TYR A 144 -0.64 6.09 -7.78
C TYR A 144 0.00 5.99 -9.17
N THR A 145 -0.68 5.30 -10.09
CA THR A 145 -0.26 5.25 -11.50
C THR A 145 -0.55 6.56 -12.21
N HIS A 146 0.42 7.05 -12.98
CA HIS A 146 0.41 8.33 -13.66
C HIS A 146 0.60 8.19 -15.17
N SER A 147 -0.38 8.70 -15.93
CA SER A 147 -0.27 9.06 -17.35
C SER A 147 -1.44 9.98 -17.74
N ASP A 148 -1.55 10.31 -19.03
CA ASP A 148 -2.63 11.12 -19.61
C ASP A 148 -3.93 10.32 -19.88
N SER A 149 -4.05 9.08 -19.42
CA SER A 149 -5.32 8.36 -19.53
C SER A 149 -6.36 8.95 -18.56
N ALA A 150 -7.65 8.87 -18.91
CA ALA A 150 -8.72 9.32 -18.02
C ALA A 150 -8.70 8.58 -16.67
N LEU A 151 -8.39 7.27 -16.71
CA LEU A 151 -8.25 6.42 -15.53
C LEU A 151 -7.10 6.89 -14.62
N HIS A 152 -5.93 7.20 -15.17
CA HIS A 152 -4.78 7.62 -14.37
C HIS A 152 -4.91 9.06 -13.87
N ARG A 153 -5.64 9.94 -14.57
CA ARG A 153 -6.09 11.22 -14.00
C ARG A 153 -7.01 11.00 -12.79
N ALA A 154 -7.90 10.01 -12.85
CA ALA A 154 -8.73 9.64 -11.70
C ALA A 154 -7.90 9.05 -10.54
N ASN A 155 -6.86 8.24 -10.82
CA ASN A 155 -5.92 7.77 -9.80
C ASN A 155 -5.23 8.93 -9.08
N ARG A 156 -4.75 9.93 -9.84
CA ARG A 156 -4.17 11.14 -9.28
C ARG A 156 -5.17 11.92 -8.42
N ALA A 157 -6.39 12.12 -8.91
CA ALA A 157 -7.43 12.84 -8.17
C ALA A 157 -7.80 12.13 -6.85
N LEU A 158 -7.83 10.79 -6.87
CA LEU A 158 -8.04 9.95 -5.70
C LEU A 158 -6.94 10.14 -4.66
N ALA A 159 -5.66 10.07 -5.08
CA ALA A 159 -4.51 10.28 -4.21
C ALA A 159 -4.45 11.70 -3.64
N GLU A 160 -4.78 12.71 -4.44
CA GLU A 160 -4.88 14.11 -3.99
C GLU A 160 -6.06 14.34 -3.03
N ALA A 161 -7.14 13.57 -3.15
CA ALA A 161 -8.23 13.60 -2.18
C ALA A 161 -7.81 12.96 -0.86
N PHE A 162 -7.09 11.83 -0.91
CA PHE A 162 -6.62 11.13 0.29
C PHE A 162 -5.71 11.99 1.18
N ASP A 163 -4.96 12.94 0.61
CA ASP A 163 -4.20 13.97 1.36
C ASP A 163 -3.08 13.40 2.24
N ALA A 164 -2.33 12.42 1.72
CA ALA A 164 -1.06 12.01 2.32
C ALA A 164 -0.01 13.13 2.15
N PRO A 165 0.96 13.29 3.09
CA PRO A 165 1.92 14.40 3.04
C PRO A 165 2.90 14.29 1.86
N ILE A 166 3.03 13.10 1.29
CA ILE A 166 3.84 12.83 0.10
C ILE A 166 2.96 12.08 -0.91
N LEU A 167 3.02 12.50 -2.17
CA LEU A 167 2.40 11.82 -3.29
C LEU A 167 3.48 11.27 -4.21
N TRP A 168 3.40 9.97 -4.53
CA TRP A 168 4.38 9.28 -5.37
C TRP A 168 3.74 8.80 -6.68
N ALA A 169 4.08 9.47 -7.77
CA ALA A 169 3.58 9.16 -9.10
C ALA A 169 4.40 8.04 -9.76
N HIS A 170 3.72 7.06 -10.35
CA HIS A 170 4.33 5.95 -11.07
C HIS A 170 3.99 5.99 -12.55
N PRO A 171 4.94 6.30 -13.44
CA PRO A 171 4.70 6.26 -14.88
C PRO A 171 4.18 4.88 -15.32
N ALA A 172 3.17 4.87 -16.18
CA ALA A 172 2.71 3.64 -16.82
C ALA A 172 3.80 3.04 -17.73
N PRO A 173 3.82 1.71 -17.99
CA PRO A 173 2.82 0.71 -17.58
C PRO A 173 2.95 0.28 -16.11
N ILE A 174 1.84 -0.17 -15.52
CA ILE A 174 1.83 -0.72 -14.15
C ILE A 174 2.47 -2.11 -14.17
N PRO A 175 3.42 -2.42 -13.26
CA PRO A 175 3.92 -3.78 -13.12
C PRO A 175 2.79 -4.77 -12.79
N PRO A 176 2.79 -5.97 -13.41
CA PRO A 176 1.73 -6.96 -13.20
C PRO A 176 1.77 -7.55 -11.79
N GLY A 177 0.70 -8.25 -11.40
CA GLY A 177 0.65 -8.98 -10.13
C GLY A 177 0.18 -8.15 -8.94
N ARG A 178 0.02 -6.84 -9.10
CA ARG A 178 -0.40 -5.90 -8.04
C ARG A 178 -1.91 -5.73 -8.00
N SER A 179 -2.47 -5.43 -6.83
CA SER A 179 -3.87 -5.02 -6.65
C SER A 179 -4.24 -3.85 -7.59
N LEU A 180 -3.36 -2.85 -7.69
CA LEU A 180 -3.50 -1.72 -8.62
C LEU A 180 -3.52 -2.16 -10.09
N SER A 181 -2.71 -3.14 -10.49
CA SER A 181 -2.72 -3.66 -11.87
C SER A 181 -4.01 -4.42 -12.19
N ALA A 182 -4.60 -5.10 -11.21
CA ALA A 182 -5.91 -5.74 -11.36
C ALA A 182 -7.04 -4.70 -11.41
N ALA A 183 -6.98 -3.66 -10.59
CA ALA A 183 -7.94 -2.55 -10.65
C ALA A 183 -7.88 -1.81 -12.00
N ASP A 184 -6.68 -1.55 -12.52
CA ASP A 184 -6.46 -0.91 -13.81
C ASP A 184 -7.08 -1.72 -14.97
N ALA A 185 -6.83 -3.04 -14.99
CA ALA A 185 -7.44 -3.95 -15.96
C ALA A 185 -8.98 -3.99 -15.89
N LEU A 186 -9.57 -3.62 -14.74
CA LEU A 186 -11.00 -3.52 -14.52
C LEU A 186 -11.55 -2.10 -14.77
N GLY A 187 -10.70 -1.13 -15.11
CA GLY A 187 -11.08 0.28 -15.26
C GLY A 187 -11.43 0.97 -13.94
N VAL A 188 -10.95 0.45 -12.81
CA VAL A 188 -11.23 0.96 -11.46
C VAL A 188 -10.08 1.88 -11.03
N PRO A 189 -10.33 3.18 -10.79
CA PRO A 189 -9.33 4.08 -10.25
C PRO A 189 -8.76 3.56 -8.92
N SER A 190 -7.45 3.65 -8.74
CA SER A 190 -6.79 3.08 -7.57
C SER A 190 -5.60 3.89 -7.08
N MET A 191 -5.35 3.75 -5.78
CA MET A 191 -4.15 4.24 -5.10
C MET A 191 -3.72 3.25 -4.02
N TYR A 192 -2.49 3.38 -3.55
CA TYR A 192 -2.02 2.70 -2.34
C TYR A 192 -1.38 3.71 -1.38
N THR A 193 -1.12 3.28 -0.15
CA THR A 193 -0.38 4.07 0.84
C THR A 193 0.90 3.36 1.25
N GLU A 194 1.87 4.10 1.76
CA GLU A 194 3.01 3.54 2.51
C GLU A 194 3.20 4.35 3.78
N ALA A 195 3.76 3.71 4.81
CA ALA A 195 4.05 4.32 6.10
C ALA A 195 5.30 3.69 6.71
N ALA A 196 5.74 4.23 7.85
CA ALA A 196 6.83 3.64 8.62
C ALA A 196 6.54 2.18 8.97
N GLY A 197 7.59 1.35 8.99
CA GLY A 197 7.46 -0.07 9.27
C GLY A 197 7.80 -0.40 10.72
N GLY A 198 8.34 -1.61 10.91
CA GLY A 198 8.78 -2.11 12.22
C GLY A 198 7.66 -2.78 13.04
N GLY A 199 6.54 -3.10 12.40
CA GLY A 199 5.45 -3.86 13.01
C GLY A 199 4.66 -3.08 14.06
N ARG A 200 4.58 -1.75 13.91
CA ARG A 200 3.91 -0.84 14.83
C ARG A 200 2.98 0.08 14.05
N VAL A 201 1.85 0.42 14.66
CA VAL A 201 0.95 1.44 14.14
C VAL A 201 1.16 2.72 14.93
N SER A 202 1.54 3.81 14.24
CA SER A 202 1.70 5.10 14.89
C SER A 202 0.36 5.84 14.96
N ALA A 203 0.10 6.56 16.05
CA ALA A 203 -1.12 7.36 16.19
C ALA A 203 -1.23 8.43 15.08
N GLU A 204 -0.09 8.95 14.62
CA GLU A 204 -0.03 9.90 13.52
C GLU A 204 -0.47 9.27 12.19
N THR A 205 0.13 8.12 11.81
CA THR A 205 -0.23 7.38 10.59
C THR A 205 -1.70 6.99 10.62
N LEU A 206 -2.17 6.43 11.74
CA LEU A 206 -3.56 6.03 11.92
C LEU A 206 -4.52 7.20 11.71
N ALA A 207 -4.24 8.35 12.32
CA ALA A 207 -5.07 9.55 12.15
C ALA A 207 -5.05 10.07 10.71
N ARG A 208 -3.87 10.08 10.06
CA ARG A 208 -3.71 10.52 8.67
C ARG A 208 -4.46 9.62 7.69
N PHE A 209 -4.26 8.31 7.77
CA PHE A 209 -4.90 7.37 6.84
C PHE A 209 -6.40 7.24 7.08
N THR A 210 -6.86 7.27 8.34
CA THR A 210 -8.30 7.33 8.64
C THR A 210 -8.93 8.56 8.00
N GLN A 211 -8.32 9.74 8.19
CA GLN A 211 -8.78 10.96 7.54
C GLN A 211 -8.76 10.85 6.02
N GLY A 212 -7.73 10.24 5.45
CA GLY A 212 -7.61 10.03 4.00
C GLY A 212 -8.73 9.18 3.42
N VAL A 213 -9.12 8.09 4.09
CA VAL A 213 -10.28 7.29 3.67
C VAL A 213 -11.56 8.12 3.74
N PHE A 214 -11.80 8.90 4.80
CA PHE A 214 -12.96 9.80 4.88
C PHE A 214 -12.95 10.89 3.81
N ASN A 215 -11.78 11.40 3.44
CA ASN A 215 -11.65 12.36 2.35
C ASN A 215 -11.99 11.73 1.00
N VAL A 216 -11.58 10.49 0.75
CA VAL A 216 -11.96 9.77 -0.46
C VAL A 216 -13.47 9.53 -0.49
N LEU A 217 -14.09 9.15 0.62
CA LEU A 217 -15.55 9.03 0.71
C LEU A 217 -16.26 10.35 0.33
N ARG A 218 -15.75 11.51 0.76
CA ARG A 218 -16.28 12.83 0.35
C ARG A 218 -16.02 13.13 -1.12
N HIS A 219 -14.82 12.83 -1.61
CA HIS A 219 -14.45 13.01 -3.02
C HIS A 219 -15.36 12.22 -3.98
N LEU A 220 -15.73 11.00 -3.60
CA LEU A 220 -16.66 10.16 -4.36
C LEU A 220 -18.14 10.53 -4.15
N GLY A 221 -18.44 11.56 -3.35
CA GLY A 221 -19.81 11.96 -3.01
C GLY A 221 -20.56 10.96 -2.13
N MET A 222 -19.86 10.04 -1.48
CA MET A 222 -20.43 9.04 -0.57
C MET A 222 -20.75 9.64 0.81
N LEU A 223 -20.05 10.71 1.19
CA LEU A 223 -20.32 11.53 2.38
C LEU A 223 -20.42 13.00 1.98
N ALA A 224 -21.15 13.78 2.77
CA ALA A 224 -21.30 15.22 2.55
C ALA A 224 -20.00 16.00 2.86
N GLY A 225 -19.86 17.15 2.21
CA GLY A 225 -18.72 18.06 2.36
C GLY A 225 -17.58 17.77 1.39
N ALA A 226 -16.54 18.61 1.45
CA ALA A 226 -15.34 18.46 0.63
C ALA A 226 -14.23 17.72 1.39
N PRO A 227 -13.27 17.09 0.69
CA PRO A 227 -12.04 16.59 1.28
C PRO A 227 -11.34 17.66 2.13
N GLN A 228 -10.91 17.30 3.33
CA GLN A 228 -10.13 18.18 4.20
C GLN A 228 -8.66 18.08 3.82
N ARG A 229 -8.04 19.20 3.43
CA ARG A 229 -6.64 19.25 3.00
C ARG A 229 -5.76 19.91 4.05
N ALA A 230 -4.63 19.28 4.37
CA ALA A 230 -3.67 19.78 5.36
C ALA A 230 -2.58 20.68 4.75
N GLY A 231 -2.33 20.59 3.43
CA GLY A 231 -1.30 21.41 2.77
C GLY A 231 -1.02 20.97 1.34
N GLN A 232 0.11 21.45 0.79
CA GLN A 232 0.62 20.95 -0.48
C GLN A 232 1.55 19.75 -0.22
N PRO A 233 1.29 18.58 -0.81
CA PRO A 233 2.14 17.42 -0.60
C PRO A 233 3.48 17.58 -1.33
N LEU A 234 4.54 16.97 -0.79
CA LEU A 234 5.76 16.73 -1.56
C LEU A 234 5.42 15.75 -2.69
N ARG A 235 5.77 16.10 -3.93
CA ARG A 235 5.51 15.25 -5.09
C ARG A 235 6.78 14.57 -5.56
N LEU A 236 6.73 13.24 -5.60
CA LEU A 236 7.81 12.38 -6.05
C LEU A 236 7.36 11.63 -7.30
N ILE A 237 8.32 11.19 -8.11
CA ILE A 237 8.10 10.38 -9.31
C ILE A 237 9.15 9.28 -9.42
N GLY A 238 8.70 8.05 -9.68
CA GLY A 238 9.57 6.88 -9.82
C GLY A 238 8.77 5.66 -10.28
N ASP A 239 9.44 4.59 -10.70
CA ASP A 239 8.77 3.38 -11.23
C ASP A 239 7.89 2.64 -10.20
N GLY A 240 8.01 2.99 -8.92
CA GLY A 240 7.23 2.37 -7.83
C GLY A 240 7.58 0.90 -7.65
N ASN A 241 8.75 0.47 -8.09
CA ASN A 241 9.19 -0.90 -7.95
C ASN A 241 10.13 -1.03 -6.75
N LEU A 242 9.52 -1.22 -5.57
CA LEU A 242 10.23 -1.47 -4.32
C LEU A 242 10.95 -2.83 -4.28
N ASP A 243 10.84 -3.67 -5.32
CA ASP A 243 11.67 -4.87 -5.48
C ASP A 243 13.00 -4.56 -6.20
N ARG A 244 13.16 -3.35 -6.77
CA ARG A 244 14.38 -2.88 -7.42
C ARG A 244 14.99 -1.76 -6.59
N VAL A 245 15.91 -2.14 -5.72
CA VAL A 245 16.56 -1.24 -4.77
C VAL A 245 18.06 -1.45 -4.80
N ILE A 246 18.81 -0.59 -4.11
CA ILE A 246 20.24 -0.80 -3.89
C ILE A 246 20.37 -1.97 -2.91
N ASP A 247 20.89 -3.08 -3.40
CA ASP A 247 21.02 -4.32 -2.63
C ASP A 247 22.31 -4.37 -1.82
N ALA A 248 22.28 -5.16 -0.74
CA ALA A 248 23.45 -5.50 0.03
C ALA A 248 24.39 -6.40 -0.80
N PRO A 249 25.64 -5.98 -1.06
CA PRO A 249 26.61 -6.79 -1.80
C PRO A 249 27.15 -7.97 -0.97
N CYS A 250 27.03 -7.94 0.35
CA CYS A 250 27.45 -9.02 1.25
C CYS A 250 26.60 -9.08 2.52
N ALA A 251 26.75 -10.16 3.28
CA ALA A 251 26.09 -10.29 4.58
C ALA A 251 26.84 -9.51 5.68
N GLY A 252 26.11 -9.01 6.68
CA GLY A 252 26.68 -8.31 7.83
C GLY A 252 25.67 -7.38 8.53
N HIS A 253 26.19 -6.30 9.12
CA HIS A 253 25.42 -5.23 9.73
C HIS A 253 25.45 -3.98 8.88
N PHE A 254 24.32 -3.63 8.27
CA PHE A 254 24.18 -2.36 7.56
C PHE A 254 23.99 -1.20 8.55
N ARG A 255 24.79 -0.16 8.38
CA ARG A 255 24.65 1.13 9.08
C ARG A 255 24.42 2.21 8.03
N ALA A 256 23.20 2.71 7.96
CA ALA A 256 22.84 3.82 7.09
C ALA A 256 23.47 5.13 7.60
N GLU A 257 23.97 5.94 6.67
CA GLU A 257 24.50 7.29 6.91
C GLU A 257 23.58 8.37 6.31
N VAL A 258 22.44 7.95 5.76
CA VAL A 258 21.37 8.79 5.23
C VAL A 258 20.06 8.51 5.95
N ARG A 259 19.12 9.43 5.85
CA ARG A 259 17.76 9.35 6.39
C ARG A 259 16.74 9.36 5.25
N LEU A 260 15.51 8.93 5.57
CA LEU A 260 14.40 9.09 4.64
C LEU A 260 14.25 10.57 4.26
N LEU A 261 13.99 10.80 2.98
CA LEU A 261 13.86 12.11 2.32
C LEU A 261 15.18 12.90 2.17
N ASP A 262 16.32 12.34 2.54
CA ASP A 262 17.61 12.95 2.19
C ASP A 262 17.80 12.95 0.66
N HIS A 263 18.32 14.07 0.15
CA HIS A 263 18.78 14.17 -1.23
C HIS A 263 20.23 13.67 -1.34
N VAL A 264 20.46 12.76 -2.29
CA VAL A 264 21.77 12.14 -2.51
C VAL A 264 22.27 12.37 -3.93
N ARG A 265 23.59 12.41 -4.10
CA ARG A 265 24.26 12.49 -5.41
C ARG A 265 24.71 11.10 -5.86
N ALA A 266 24.86 10.89 -7.18
CA ALA A 266 25.51 9.68 -7.69
C ALA A 266 26.90 9.51 -7.06
N GLY A 267 27.21 8.29 -6.64
CA GLY A 267 28.45 7.96 -5.95
C GLY A 267 28.54 8.42 -4.49
N GLN A 268 27.51 9.10 -3.95
CA GLN A 268 27.47 9.44 -2.54
C GLN A 268 27.39 8.17 -1.68
N ARG A 269 28.17 8.10 -0.61
CA ARG A 269 28.09 6.99 0.35
C ARG A 269 26.78 7.09 1.12
N LEU A 270 26.01 6.00 1.07
CA LEU A 270 24.72 5.83 1.75
C LEU A 270 24.88 5.15 3.11
N GLY A 271 26.00 4.46 3.30
CA GLY A 271 26.31 3.73 4.52
C GLY A 271 27.41 2.71 4.28
N ALA A 272 27.47 1.71 5.16
CA ALA A 272 28.37 0.58 5.00
C ALA A 272 27.89 -0.67 5.75
N ILE A 273 28.41 -1.81 5.32
CA ILE A 273 28.22 -3.11 5.95
C ILE A 273 29.46 -3.46 6.74
N TYR A 274 29.26 -3.91 7.97
CA TYR A 274 30.31 -4.31 8.92
C TYR A 274 30.11 -5.77 9.34
N ASP A 275 31.17 -6.46 9.73
CA ASP A 275 31.05 -7.77 10.37
C ASP A 275 30.64 -7.67 11.84
N LEU A 276 30.54 -8.82 12.53
CA LEU A 276 30.15 -8.88 13.94
C LEU A 276 31.20 -8.27 14.90
N THR A 277 32.46 -8.13 14.45
CA THR A 277 33.54 -7.49 15.24
C THR A 277 33.55 -5.97 15.05
N GLY A 278 32.78 -5.46 14.08
CA GLY A 278 32.75 -4.06 13.71
C GLY A 278 33.75 -3.68 12.63
N ALA A 279 34.44 -4.65 12.02
CA ALA A 279 35.32 -4.38 10.88
C ALA A 279 34.48 -4.03 9.64
N LEU A 280 34.92 -3.00 8.90
CA LEU A 280 34.28 -2.59 7.67
C LEU A 280 34.44 -3.69 6.60
N LEU A 281 33.32 -4.18 6.06
CA LEU A 281 33.32 -5.13 4.96
C LEU A 281 33.25 -4.41 3.61
N THR A 282 32.27 -3.51 3.44
CA THR A 282 32.10 -2.78 2.19
C THR A 282 31.25 -1.53 2.35
N PRO A 283 31.62 -0.40 1.70
CA PRO A 283 30.76 0.78 1.63
C PRO A 283 29.61 0.57 0.63
N VAL A 284 28.48 1.22 0.90
CA VAL A 284 27.30 1.23 0.02
C VAL A 284 27.16 2.64 -0.55
N HIS A 285 27.04 2.77 -1.87
CA HIS A 285 26.97 4.05 -2.57
C HIS A 285 25.70 4.15 -3.41
N ALA A 286 25.24 5.37 -3.63
CA ALA A 286 24.18 5.67 -4.57
C ALA A 286 24.64 5.42 -6.01
N ASP A 287 23.87 4.67 -6.77
CA ASP A 287 24.07 4.43 -8.21
C ASP A 287 23.60 5.62 -9.07
N ALA A 288 22.68 6.43 -8.55
CA ALA A 288 22.11 7.62 -9.20
C ALA A 288 21.86 8.74 -8.17
N PRO A 289 21.72 10.02 -8.59
CA PRO A 289 21.20 11.04 -7.70
C PRO A 289 19.70 10.81 -7.43
N GLY A 290 19.19 11.23 -6.28
CA GLY A 290 17.77 11.08 -5.97
C GLY A 290 17.41 11.44 -4.54
N VAL A 291 16.19 11.08 -4.14
CA VAL A 291 15.63 11.22 -2.80
C VAL A 291 15.47 9.83 -2.20
N VAL A 292 15.97 9.62 -0.99
CA VAL A 292 15.85 8.35 -0.26
C VAL A 292 14.39 8.14 0.16
N ILE A 293 13.71 7.12 -0.36
CA ILE A 293 12.28 6.87 -0.08
C ILE A 293 12.02 5.58 0.70
N LEU A 294 12.96 4.63 0.63
CA LEU A 294 12.93 3.40 1.43
C LEU A 294 14.31 3.21 2.06
N LEU A 295 14.32 2.83 3.34
CA LEU A 295 15.52 2.41 4.06
C LEU A 295 15.27 1.11 4.79
N ARG A 296 16.27 0.23 4.78
CA ARG A 296 16.23 -0.98 5.61
C ARG A 296 16.22 -0.63 7.10
N ALA A 297 15.26 -1.19 7.82
CA ALA A 297 15.14 -1.08 9.26
C ALA A 297 15.91 -2.18 10.00
N MET A 298 15.94 -3.39 9.44
CA MET A 298 16.71 -4.50 10.02
C MET A 298 18.21 -4.33 9.78
N HIS A 299 18.96 -4.12 10.86
CA HIS A 299 20.42 -3.98 10.81
C HIS A 299 21.12 -5.18 10.17
N ARG A 300 20.65 -6.40 10.41
CA ARG A 300 21.21 -7.61 9.82
C ARG A 300 20.79 -7.74 8.36
N VAL A 301 21.78 -7.94 7.49
CA VAL A 301 21.61 -8.11 6.05
C VAL A 301 22.31 -9.38 5.56
N HIS A 302 21.75 -10.00 4.52
CA HIS A 302 22.41 -10.95 3.64
C HIS A 302 22.73 -10.32 2.29
N ALA A 303 23.56 -10.98 1.49
CA ALA A 303 23.70 -10.60 0.09
C ALA A 303 22.33 -10.65 -0.61
N GLY A 304 21.99 -9.59 -1.35
CA GLY A 304 20.70 -9.43 -2.04
C GLY A 304 19.56 -8.89 -1.17
N ASP A 305 19.79 -8.61 0.11
CA ASP A 305 18.82 -7.85 0.91
C ASP A 305 18.75 -6.40 0.42
N GLY A 306 17.55 -5.90 0.16
CA GLY A 306 17.35 -4.49 -0.20
C GLY A 306 17.78 -3.54 0.92
N LEU A 307 18.48 -2.46 0.57
CA LEU A 307 18.98 -1.47 1.53
C LEU A 307 18.32 -0.10 1.40
N VAL A 308 18.32 0.45 0.18
CA VAL A 308 17.90 1.84 -0.09
C VAL A 308 17.18 1.91 -1.44
N HIS A 309 16.01 2.55 -1.48
CA HIS A 309 15.39 2.95 -2.76
C HIS A 309 15.50 4.46 -2.94
N LEU A 310 15.88 4.88 -4.14
CA LEU A 310 15.97 6.28 -4.54
C LEU A 310 14.85 6.61 -5.52
N THR A 311 14.23 7.77 -5.35
CA THR A 311 13.23 8.31 -6.28
C THR A 311 13.57 9.76 -6.68
N GLN A 312 12.76 10.41 -7.48
CA GLN A 312 12.99 11.79 -7.94
C GLN A 312 11.89 12.73 -7.42
N VAL A 313 12.24 14.00 -7.24
CA VAL A 313 11.22 15.05 -7.06
C VAL A 313 10.53 15.27 -8.40
N GLN A 314 9.20 15.30 -8.40
CA GLN A 314 8.46 15.65 -9.60
C GLN A 314 8.66 17.15 -9.89
N ALA A 315 9.19 17.48 -11.07
CA ALA A 315 9.42 18.87 -11.45
C ALA A 315 8.10 19.68 -11.43
N GLN A 316 8.14 20.89 -10.85
CA GLN A 316 6.99 21.80 -10.88
C GLN A 316 6.84 22.35 -12.32
N GLY A 317 6.00 21.69 -13.12
CA GLY A 317 5.73 22.09 -14.51
C GLY A 317 4.74 21.19 -15.26
N GLU A 318 4.59 19.92 -14.87
CA GLU A 318 3.69 18.97 -15.55
C GLU A 318 2.25 18.97 -14.99
N ALA A 319 1.97 19.79 -13.97
CA ALA A 319 0.69 19.80 -13.29
C ALA A 319 -0.41 20.62 -13.98
N ASN A 320 -0.08 21.43 -15.00
CA ASN A 320 -1.01 22.32 -15.69
C ASN A 320 -0.81 22.27 -17.21
N THR A 321 -1.41 21.27 -17.87
CA THR A 321 -1.91 21.48 -19.24
C THR A 321 -3.39 21.07 -19.21
N PRO A 322 -4.33 21.98 -19.53
CA PRO A 322 -5.77 21.77 -19.37
C PRO A 322 -6.33 20.61 -20.20
#